data_AF-A0A3D3WD79-F1
#
_entry.id   AF-A0A3D3WD79-F1
#
_cell.length_a   1.000
_cell.length_b   1.000
_cell.length_c   1.000
_cell.angle_alpha   90.00
_cell.angle_beta   90.00
_cell.angle_gamma   90.00
#
_symmetry.space_group_name_H-M   'P 1'
#
loop_
_entity.id
_entity.type
_entity.pdbx_description
1 polymer ?
#
loop_
_entity_poly.entity_id
_entity_poly.type
_entity_poly.pdbx_seq_one_letter_code
_entity_poly.pdbx_strand_id
1 'polypeptide(L)' 'MTVNPPQDCQLCPRLAEFRQLQQARFPDWYNAPVHGFGAIDAKIAIIGLAPGLRGANRTGRPFTGDFA' A
#
# COMPACT_ATOMS: atom_id res chain seq x y z
N MET A 1 -2.59 2.24 -19.99
CA MET A 1 -2.61 2.78 -18.62
C MET A 1 -2.39 1.63 -17.66
N THR A 2 -1.37 1.69 -16.82
CA THR A 2 -1.23 0.73 -15.72
C THR A 2 -2.28 1.06 -14.67
N VAL A 3 -3.06 0.06 -14.23
CA VAL A 3 -4.15 0.25 -13.25
C VAL A 3 -3.61 0.70 -11.87
N ASN A 4 -2.36 0.34 -11.56
CA ASN A 4 -1.70 0.71 -10.31
C ASN A 4 -0.75 1.91 -10.48
N PRO A 5 -0.60 2.75 -9.44
CA PRO A 5 0.39 3.82 -9.43
C PRO A 5 1.82 3.26 -9.42
N PRO A 6 2.81 4.01 -9.93
CA PRO A 6 4.21 3.64 -9.80
C PRO A 6 4.63 3.61 -8.33
N GLN A 7 5.68 2.84 -8.02
CA GLN A 7 6.13 2.61 -6.65
C GLN A 7 6.55 3.91 -5.93
N ASP A 8 7.02 4.90 -6.69
CA ASP A 8 7.46 6.21 -6.21
C ASP A 8 6.40 7.31 -6.37
N CYS A 9 5.13 6.97 -6.59
CA CYS A 9 4.06 7.95 -6.85
C CYS A 9 4.00 9.10 -5.81
N GLN A 10 4.16 10.34 -6.28
CA GLN A 10 4.22 11.56 -5.45
C GLN A 10 2.93 12.41 -5.49
N LEU A 11 1.85 11.92 -6.12
CA LEU A 11 0.64 12.74 -6.36
C LEU A 11 -0.06 13.25 -5.09
N CYS A 12 0.18 12.61 -3.94
CA CYS A 12 -0.36 13.01 -2.65
C CYS A 12 0.79 13.43 -1.72
N PRO A 13 1.20 14.71 -1.68
CA PRO A 13 2.40 15.15 -0.97
C PRO A 13 2.46 14.70 0.49
N ARG A 14 1.35 14.85 1.23
CA ARG A 14 1.22 14.40 2.63
C ARG A 14 1.49 12.89 2.79
N LEU A 15 1.03 12.06 1.86
CA LEU A 15 1.22 10.61 1.93
C LEU A 15 2.62 10.20 1.47
N ALA A 16 3.19 10.90 0.50
CA ALA A 16 4.54 10.65 0.04
C ALA A 16 5.56 10.96 1.14
N GLU A 17 5.41 12.10 1.80
CA GLU A 17 6.22 12.49 2.96
C GLU A 17 6.07 11.48 4.11
N PHE A 18 4.84 11.04 4.40
CA PHE A 18 4.60 9.99 5.39
C PHE A 18 5.36 8.69 5.06
N ARG A 19 5.31 8.24 3.80
CA ARG A 19 6.04 7.02 3.39
C ARG A 19 7.55 7.20 3.49
N GLN A 20 8.10 8.36 3.12
CA GLN A 20 9.53 8.66 3.27
C GLN A 20 9.96 8.61 4.75
N LEU A 21 9.17 9.20 5.65
CA LEU A 21 9.41 9.12 7.09
C LEU A 21 9.39 7.67 7.58
N GLN A 22 8.43 6.88 7.12
CA GLN A 22 8.30 5.48 7.51
C GLN A 22 9.41 4.61 6.92
N GLN A 23 9.90 4.91 5.73
CA GLN A 23 11.03 4.23 5.11
C GLN A 23 12.33 4.51 5.86
N ALA A 24 12.55 5.74 6.33
CA ALA A 24 13.70 6.06 7.19
C ALA A 24 13.63 5.32 8.54
N ARG A 25 12.44 5.17 9.11
CA ARG A 25 12.23 4.49 10.40
C ARG A 25 12.24 2.97 10.31
N PHE A 26 11.73 2.42 9.21
CA PHE A 26 11.55 1.00 8.96
C PHE A 26 11.98 0.68 7.53
N PRO A 27 13.31 0.63 7.27
CA PRO A 27 13.84 0.48 5.92
C PRO A 27 13.47 -0.86 5.26
N ASP A 28 13.23 -1.89 6.07
CA ASP A 28 12.87 -3.23 5.59
C ASP A 28 11.35 -3.39 5.31
N TRP A 29 10.55 -2.35 5.52
CA TRP A 29 9.11 -2.37 5.25
C TRP A 29 8.80 -1.93 3.82
N TYR A 30 7.64 -2.33 3.31
CA TYR A 30 7.21 -2.01 1.95
C TYR A 30 7.17 -0.51 1.62
N ASN A 31 6.55 0.32 2.48
CA ASN A 31 6.53 1.79 2.42
C ASN A 31 6.25 2.42 1.03
N ALA A 32 5.46 1.76 0.18
CA ALA A 32 5.09 2.23 -1.14
C ALA A 32 3.57 2.14 -1.37
N PRO A 33 3.02 2.71 -2.46
CA PRO A 33 1.62 2.49 -2.83
C PRO A 33 1.31 1.00 -2.94
N VAL A 34 0.36 0.52 -2.13
CA VAL A 34 -0.01 -0.90 -2.10
C VAL A 34 -0.88 -1.22 -3.31
N HIS A 35 -0.44 -2.16 -4.14
CA HIS A 35 -1.19 -2.61 -5.31
C HIS A 35 -2.36 -3.52 -4.92
N GLY A 36 -3.39 -3.54 -5.77
CA GLY A 36 -4.47 -4.52 -5.65
C GLY A 36 -3.92 -5.96 -5.73
N PHE A 37 -4.54 -6.88 -5.00
CA PHE A 37 -4.18 -8.30 -4.97
C PHE A 37 -5.40 -9.16 -5.31
N GLY A 38 -5.21 -10.17 -6.16
CA GLY A 38 -6.25 -11.11 -6.57
C GLY A 38 -6.24 -11.37 -8.06
N ALA A 39 -7.16 -12.22 -8.51
CA ALA A 39 -7.35 -12.50 -9.93
C ALA A 39 -8.08 -11.33 -10.61
N ILE A 40 -7.64 -10.92 -11.79
CA ILE A 40 -8.25 -9.80 -12.53
C ILE A 40 -9.67 -10.13 -13.03
N ASP A 41 -9.98 -11.42 -13.17
CA ASP A 41 -11.27 -11.98 -13.56
C ASP A 41 -12.14 -12.40 -12.35
N ALA A 42 -11.76 -11.98 -11.14
CA ALA A 42 -12.55 -12.25 -9.94
C ALA A 42 -13.96 -11.65 -10.06
N LYS A 43 -14.98 -12.43 -9.67
CA LYS A 43 -16.39 -12.02 -9.71
C LYS A 43 -16.79 -11.06 -8.58
N ILE A 44 -15.95 -10.94 -7.55
CA ILE A 44 -16.19 -10.11 -6.36
C ILE A 44 -14.93 -9.28 -6.11
N ALA A 45 -15.13 -7.99 -5.86
CA ALA A 45 -14.09 -7.06 -5.43
C ALA A 45 -14.33 -6.64 -3.97
N ILE A 46 -13.27 -6.67 -3.16
CA ILE A 46 -13.27 -6.16 -1.79
C ILE A 46 -12.50 -4.84 -1.78
N ILE A 47 -13.18 -3.74 -1.45
CA ILE A 47 -12.63 -2.38 -1.47
C ILE A 47 -12.43 -1.90 -0.03
N GLY A 48 -11.18 -1.60 0.33
CA GLY A 48 -10.83 -1.01 1.61
C GLY A 48 -10.69 0.52 1.55
N LEU A 49 -10.47 1.15 2.70
CA LEU A 49 -10.26 2.60 2.80
C LEU A 49 -8.82 3.00 2.45
N ALA A 50 -7.84 2.47 3.20
CA ALA A 50 -6.42 2.80 3.05
C ALA A 50 -5.53 1.73 3.70
N PRO A 51 -4.25 1.62 3.31
CA PRO A 51 -3.28 0.75 3.99
C PRO A 51 -3.07 1.10 5.46
N GLY A 52 -3.22 0.13 6.35
CA GLY A 52 -2.81 0.24 7.75
C GLY A 52 -1.29 0.31 7.87
N LEU A 53 -0.78 1.12 8.81
CA LEU A 53 0.66 1.35 9.01
C LEU A 53 1.45 0.04 9.26
N ARG A 54 0.94 -0.83 10.14
CA ARG A 54 1.60 -2.11 10.49
C ARG A 54 1.13 -3.30 9.64
N GLY A 55 0.03 -3.12 8.91
CA GLY A 55 -0.49 -4.07 7.94
C GLY A 55 0.10 -3.84 6.55
N ALA A 56 -0.72 -3.44 5.60
CA ALA A 56 -0.34 -3.33 4.19
C ALA A 56 0.81 -2.33 3.91
N ASN A 57 1.01 -1.28 4.71
CA ASN A 57 2.19 -0.40 4.55
C ASN A 57 3.50 -1.13 4.90
N ARG A 58 3.45 -2.12 5.79
CA ARG A 58 4.59 -2.98 6.12
C ARG A 58 4.73 -4.13 5.14
N THR A 59 3.63 -4.82 4.83
CA THR A 59 3.63 -6.10 4.10
C THR A 59 3.53 -5.95 2.58
N GLY A 60 3.07 -4.81 2.07
CA GLY A 60 2.83 -4.59 0.65
C GLY A 60 1.63 -5.35 0.07
N ARG A 61 0.82 -6.00 0.91
CA ARG A 61 -0.39 -6.73 0.50
C ARG A 61 -1.62 -6.19 1.24
N PRO A 62 -2.72 -5.87 0.53
CA PRO A 62 -3.97 -5.44 1.17
C PRO A 62 -4.42 -6.42 2.27
N PHE A 63 -4.96 -5.88 3.37
CA PHE A 63 -5.55 -6.65 4.48
C PHE A 63 -4.62 -7.73 5.08
N THR A 64 -3.31 -7.49 5.09
CA THR A 64 -2.32 -8.47 5.57
C THR A 64 -1.41 -7.87 6.62
N GLY A 65 -1.30 -8.52 7.78
CA GLY A 65 -0.28 -8.23 8.80
C GLY A 65 -0.71 -7.21 9.86
N ASP A 66 -1.91 -6.64 9.75
CA ASP A 66 -2.65 -6.07 10.85
C ASP A 66 -3.69 -7.08 11.34
N PHE A 67 -3.74 -7.30 12.65
CA PHE A 67 -4.83 -8.02 13.29
C PHE A 67 -5.88 -6.97 13.63
N ALA A 68 -7.07 -7.10 13.05
CA ALA A 68 -8.30 -6.58 13.64
C ALA A 68 -8.83 -7.64 14.62
#